data_AF-A0A377J8P6-F1
#
_entry.id   AF-A0A377J8P6-F1
#
_cell.length_a   1.000
_cell.length_b   1.000
_cell.length_c   1.000
_cell.angle_alpha   90.00
_cell.angle_beta   90.00
_cell.angle_gamma   90.00
#
_symmetry.space_group_name_H-M   'P 1'
#
loop_
_entity.id
_entity.type
_entity.pdbx_description
1 polymer ?
#
loop_
_entity_poly.entity_id
_entity_poly.type
_entity_poly.pdbx_seq_one_letter_code
_entity_poly.pdbx_strand_id
1 'polypeptide(L)'
;MNTWREQEVAEFYVEISSKRTVSDVGAEYEITGRGTDWHDCITLSFEGFNDSRILSLDTIWRDLIENKKAKFSGEVLARETIVKFGDNVQLETPYNVEIRITH
;
A
#
# COMPACT_ATOMS: atom_id res chain seq x y z
N MET A 1 10.40 -12.14 21.51
CA MET A 1 10.56 -10.95 20.65
C MET A 1 9.19 -10.72 20.03
N ASN A 2 8.47 -9.67 20.41
CA ASN A 2 7.22 -9.36 19.71
C ASN A 2 7.59 -8.94 18.30
N THR A 3 7.04 -9.63 17.32
CA THR A 3 7.17 -9.21 15.92
C THR A 3 6.35 -7.93 15.73
N TRP A 4 6.78 -7.01 14.89
CA TRP A 4 6.01 -5.78 14.61
C TRP A 4 4.58 -6.09 14.10
N ARG A 5 4.36 -7.28 13.54
CA ARG A 5 3.07 -7.84 13.13
C ARG A 5 2.16 -8.29 14.28
N GLU A 6 2.64 -8.28 15.51
CA GLU A 6 1.79 -8.56 16.68
C GLU A 6 1.35 -7.26 17.38
N GLN A 7 1.77 -6.09 16.88
CA GLN A 7 1.40 -4.81 17.48
C GLN A 7 0.05 -4.33 16.96
N GLU A 8 -0.77 -3.87 17.89
CA GLU A 8 -2.05 -3.22 17.61
C GLU A 8 -1.85 -1.71 17.46
N VAL A 9 -2.63 -1.11 16.56
CA VAL A 9 -2.79 0.35 16.48
C VAL A 9 -4.16 0.74 17.03
N ALA A 10 -4.26 1.87 17.70
CA ALA A 10 -5.55 2.37 18.19
C ALA A 10 -6.50 2.68 17.03
N GLU A 11 -5.99 3.31 15.98
CA GLU A 11 -6.71 3.59 14.73
C GLU A 11 -5.74 3.80 13.58
N PHE A 12 -6.13 3.43 12.37
CA PHE A 12 -5.41 3.79 11.15
C PHE A 12 -6.32 4.28 10.03
N TYR A 13 -5.67 4.96 9.09
CA TYR A 13 -6.22 5.40 7.81
C TYR A 13 -5.20 5.11 6.72
N VAL A 14 -5.64 4.54 5.59
CA VAL A 14 -4.84 4.35 4.38
C VAL A 14 -5.59 4.96 3.20
N GLU A 15 -4.90 5.79 2.43
CA GLU A 15 -5.36 6.33 1.16
C GLU A 15 -4.33 6.03 0.08
N ILE A 16 -4.80 5.59 -1.09
CA ILE A 16 -3.96 5.29 -2.24
C ILE A 16 -4.59 5.89 -3.48
N SER A 17 -3.85 6.76 -4.16
CA SER A 17 -4.30 7.45 -5.36
C SER A 17 -3.29 7.23 -6.49
N SER A 18 -3.78 6.90 -7.68
CA SER A 18 -2.88 6.82 -8.84
C SER A 18 -2.59 8.21 -9.40
N LYS A 19 -1.38 8.36 -9.96
CA LYS A 19 -1.00 9.58 -10.68
C LYS A 19 -1.64 9.70 -12.06
N ARG A 20 -2.46 8.72 -12.50
CA ARG A 20 -2.86 8.57 -13.90
C ARG A 20 -4.03 9.48 -14.33
N THR A 21 -4.70 10.16 -13.42
CA THR A 21 -5.90 10.94 -13.76
C THR A 21 -5.70 12.43 -13.45
N VAL A 22 -5.55 13.23 -14.51
CA VAL A 22 -5.46 14.71 -14.52
C VAL A 22 -6.81 15.38 -14.15
N SER A 23 -7.71 14.65 -13.51
CA SER A 23 -9.02 15.15 -13.07
C SER A 23 -9.44 14.33 -11.88
N ASP A 24 -9.26 14.87 -10.68
CA ASP A 24 -10.06 14.70 -9.46
C ASP A 24 -10.98 13.45 -9.37
N VAL A 25 -10.45 12.26 -9.64
CA VAL A 25 -11.06 10.99 -9.26
C VAL A 25 -10.33 10.64 -7.98
N GLY A 26 -11.04 10.61 -6.86
CA GLY A 26 -10.49 10.43 -5.51
C GLY A 26 -9.66 9.15 -5.34
N ALA A 27 -9.39 8.79 -4.08
CA ALA A 27 -8.59 7.61 -3.76
C ALA A 27 -9.07 6.34 -4.51
N GLU A 28 -8.15 5.61 -5.16
CA GLU A 28 -8.42 4.28 -5.72
C GLU A 28 -8.68 3.27 -4.60
N TYR A 29 -8.13 3.52 -3.43
CA TYR A 29 -8.35 2.73 -2.23
C TYR A 29 -8.31 3.63 -1.00
N GLU A 30 -9.33 3.51 -0.16
CA GLU A 30 -9.44 4.20 1.11
C GLU A 30 -10.00 3.24 2.15
N ILE A 31 -9.35 3.17 3.31
CA ILE A 31 -9.83 2.36 4.43
C ILE A 31 -9.44 2.98 5.76
N THR A 32 -10.31 2.80 6.75
CA THR A 32 -10.01 3.02 8.17
C THR A 32 -10.21 1.72 8.93
N GLY A 33 -9.44 1.53 9.99
CA GLY A 33 -9.55 0.34 10.82
C GLY A 33 -8.83 0.51 12.15
N ARG A 34 -8.79 -0.56 12.96
CA ARG A 34 -8.19 -0.55 14.31
C ARG A 34 -7.50 -1.88 14.60
N GLY A 35 -6.78 -1.95 15.73
CA GLY A 35 -6.16 -3.19 16.20
C GLY A 35 -5.17 -3.74 15.19
N THR A 36 -5.43 -4.92 14.66
CA THR A 36 -4.62 -5.62 13.65
C THR A 36 -5.22 -5.61 12.24
N ASP A 37 -6.32 -4.89 12.00
CA ASP A 37 -6.97 -4.84 10.67
C ASP A 37 -6.04 -4.24 9.59
N TRP A 38 -5.00 -3.53 10.01
CA TRP A 38 -3.97 -3.01 9.11
C TRP A 38 -3.18 -4.11 8.39
N HIS A 39 -3.22 -5.36 8.86
CA HIS A 39 -2.63 -6.51 8.17
C HIS A 39 -3.18 -6.71 6.76
N ASP A 40 -4.47 -6.44 6.56
CA ASP A 40 -5.13 -6.53 5.26
C ASP A 40 -4.62 -5.44 4.29
N CYS A 41 -3.94 -4.43 4.82
CA CYS A 41 -3.35 -3.32 4.07
C CYS A 41 -1.84 -3.47 3.86
N ILE A 42 -1.24 -4.64 4.16
CA ILE A 42 0.20 -4.87 3.92
C ILE A 42 0.50 -5.06 2.43
N THR A 43 -0.42 -5.69 1.69
CA THR A 43 -0.26 -5.94 0.26
C THR A 43 -1.61 -5.78 -0.40
N LEU A 44 -1.70 -4.81 -1.30
CA LEU A 44 -2.93 -4.45 -1.99
C LEU A 44 -2.83 -4.82 -3.46
N SER A 45 -3.95 -5.28 -4.01
CA SER A 45 -4.05 -5.76 -5.38
C SER A 45 -5.02 -4.86 -6.15
N PHE A 46 -4.52 -4.24 -7.21
CA PHE A 46 -5.29 -3.38 -8.10
C PHE A 46 -5.41 -4.04 -9.47
N GLU A 47 -6.48 -3.75 -10.20
CA GLU A 47 -6.64 -4.23 -11.58
C GLU A 47 -5.49 -3.68 -12.45
N GLY A 48 -4.72 -4.53 -13.13
CA GLY A 48 -3.62 -4.10 -14.00
C GLY A 48 -3.94 -4.25 -15.49
N PHE A 49 -2.91 -4.24 -16.32
CA PHE A 49 -3.06 -4.28 -17.77
C PHE A 49 -3.41 -5.69 -18.30
N ASN A 50 -2.78 -6.71 -17.72
CA ASN A 50 -2.93 -8.13 -18.08
C ASN A 50 -3.15 -9.01 -16.85
N ASP A 51 -2.62 -8.61 -15.68
CA ASP A 51 -2.85 -9.24 -14.38
C ASP A 51 -3.00 -8.15 -13.30
N SER A 52 -2.96 -8.52 -12.03
CA SER A 52 -3.07 -7.60 -10.91
C SER A 52 -1.78 -6.82 -10.67
N ARG A 53 -1.91 -5.51 -10.45
CA ARG A 53 -0.87 -4.63 -9.91
C ARG A 53 -0.78 -4.83 -8.40
N ILE A 54 0.33 -5.36 -7.93
CA ILE A 54 0.57 -5.62 -6.52
C ILE A 54 1.35 -4.46 -5.91
N LEU A 55 0.76 -3.79 -4.92
CA LEU A 55 1.38 -2.74 -4.14
C LEU A 55 1.74 -3.28 -2.75
N SER A 56 3.04 -3.34 -2.43
CA SER A 56 3.50 -3.78 -1.13
C SER A 56 3.77 -2.59 -0.21
N LEU A 57 3.12 -2.58 0.95
CA LEU A 57 3.29 -1.59 2.02
C LEU A 57 4.02 -2.16 3.25
N ASP A 58 4.55 -3.38 3.15
CA ASP A 58 5.18 -4.12 4.27
C ASP A 58 6.28 -3.32 4.99
N THR A 59 7.21 -2.75 4.22
CA THR A 59 8.33 -1.98 4.78
C THR A 59 7.88 -0.67 5.42
N ILE A 60 6.78 -0.08 4.91
CA ILE A 60 6.18 1.14 5.43
C ILE A 60 5.47 0.85 6.74
N TRP A 61 4.63 -0.18 6.79
CA TRP A 61 3.98 -0.61 8.03
C TRP A 61 4.99 -0.98 9.10
N ARG A 62 6.03 -1.73 8.76
CA ARG A 62 7.12 -2.05 9.69
C ARG A 62 7.76 -0.77 10.25
N ASP A 63 8.11 0.18 9.39
CA ASP A 63 8.70 1.45 9.81
C ASP A 63 7.76 2.28 10.71
N LEU A 64 6.48 2.34 10.37
CA LEU A 64 5.47 3.06 11.15
C LEU A 64 5.31 2.48 12.56
N ILE A 65 5.24 1.15 12.66
CA ILE A 65 5.04 0.42 13.91
C ILE A 65 6.32 0.41 14.77
N GLU A 66 7.46 0.00 14.21
CA GLU A 66 8.71 -0.13 14.97
C GLU A 66 9.24 1.23 15.46
N ASN A 67 9.08 2.28 14.64
CA ASN A 67 9.56 3.62 14.99
C ASN A 67 8.47 4.53 15.57
N LYS A 68 7.27 3.99 15.85
CA LYS A 68 6.12 4.73 16.38
C LYS A 68 5.82 6.03 15.61
N LYS A 69 5.95 6.00 14.29
CA LYS A 69 5.63 7.14 13.44
C LYS A 69 4.11 7.24 13.30
N ALA A 70 3.58 8.45 13.35
CA ALA A 70 2.13 8.66 13.21
C ALA A 70 1.67 8.74 11.74
N LYS A 71 2.59 8.92 10.80
CA LYS A 71 2.24 9.10 9.38
C LYS A 71 3.34 8.68 8.41
N PHE A 72 2.91 8.26 7.24
CA PHE A 72 3.71 8.11 6.03
C PHE A 72 2.97 8.81 4.87
N SER A 73 3.71 9.47 4.01
CA SER A 73 3.21 10.02 2.74
C SER A 73 4.33 9.95 1.72
N GLY A 74 4.09 9.29 0.59
CA GLY A 74 5.12 9.10 -0.43
C GLY A 74 4.65 8.31 -1.64
N GLU A 75 5.53 8.20 -2.63
CA GLU A 75 5.28 7.38 -3.81
C GLU A 75 5.70 5.93 -3.54
N VAL A 76 4.86 4.98 -3.95
CA VAL A 76 5.12 3.55 -3.91
C VAL A 76 4.79 2.95 -5.28
N LEU A 77 5.66 2.06 -5.77
CA LEU A 77 5.51 1.43 -7.07
C LEU A 77 4.73 0.12 -6.93
N ALA A 78 3.54 0.05 -7.54
CA ALA A 78 2.85 -1.21 -7.75
C ALA A 78 3.51 -1.98 -8.90
N ARG A 79 3.64 -3.30 -8.74
CA ARG A 79 4.32 -4.18 -9.68
C ARG A 79 3.35 -5.14 -10.33
N GLU A 80 3.47 -5.27 -11.64
CA GLU A 80 2.71 -6.23 -12.43
C GLU A 80 3.68 -7.03 -13.29
N THR A 81 3.52 -8.36 -13.36
CA THR A 81 4.33 -9.21 -14.23
C THR A 81 3.56 -9.52 -15.51
N ILE A 82 4.12 -9.15 -16.65
CA ILE A 82 3.56 -9.42 -17.98
C ILE A 82 4.41 -10.46 -18.68
N VAL A 83 3.77 -11.50 -19.21
CA VAL A 83 4.40 -12.48 -20.09
C VAL A 83 4.19 -12.06 -21.54
N LYS A 84 5.26 -11.71 -22.25
CA LYS A 84 5.19 -11.35 -23.68
C LYS A 84 6.26 -12.11 -24.45
N PHE A 85 5.84 -12.88 -25.45
CA PHE A 85 6.73 -13.71 -26.30
C PHE A 85 7.65 -14.68 -25.54
N GLY A 86 7.24 -15.14 -24.35
CA GLY A 86 8.02 -16.04 -23.50
C GLY A 86 8.93 -15.35 -22.49
N ASP A 87 9.04 -14.02 -22.54
CA ASP A 87 9.78 -13.22 -21.56
C ASP A 87 8.86 -12.64 -20.49
N ASN A 88 9.36 -12.60 -19.25
CA ASN A 88 8.71 -11.94 -18.12
C ASN A 88 9.20 -10.49 -18.04
N VAL A 89 8.30 -9.54 -18.24
CA VAL A 89 8.53 -8.11 -18.07
C VAL A 89 7.82 -7.64 -16.82
N GLN A 90 8.50 -6.88 -15.96
CA GLN A 90 7.88 -6.25 -14.79
C GLN A 90 7.51 -4.82 -15.12
N LEU A 91 6.22 -4.49 -15.06
CA LEU A 91 5.74 -3.13 -15.12
C LEU A 91 5.66 -2.54 -13.71
N GLU A 92 6.12 -1.31 -13.59
CA GLU A 92 6.02 -0.52 -12.36
C GLU A 92 5.05 0.65 -12.60
N THR A 93 4.04 0.77 -11.74
CA THR A 93 3.05 1.86 -11.78
C THR A 93 3.12 2.65 -10.49
N PRO A 94 3.39 3.96 -10.53
CA PRO A 94 3.48 4.79 -9.33
C PRO A 94 2.11 5.10 -8.73
N TYR A 95 2.05 5.00 -7.41
CA TYR A 95 0.92 5.36 -6.57
C TYR A 95 1.38 6.34 -5.49
N ASN A 96 0.56 7.35 -5.22
CA ASN A 96 0.71 8.14 -4.00
C ASN A 96 0.02 7.36 -2.87
N VAL A 97 0.74 7.16 -1.78
CA VAL A 97 0.24 6.45 -0.60
C VAL A 97 0.32 7.38 0.59
N GLU A 98 -0.78 7.48 1.31
CA GLU A 98 -0.85 8.14 2.61
C GLU A 98 -1.34 7.16 3.66
N ILE A 99 -0.60 7.06 4.77
CA ILE A 99 -0.98 6.26 5.92
C ILE A 99 -0.90 7.14 7.16
N ARG A 100 -1.95 7.13 7.98
CA ARG A 100 -1.97 7.77 9.29
C ARG A 100 -2.31 6.74 10.35
N ILE A 101 -1.58 6.74 11.45
CA ILE A 101 -1.80 5.82 12.57
C ILE A 101 -1.81 6.55 13.91
N THR A 102 -2.67 6.06 14.79
CA THR A 102 -2.69 6.41 16.22
C THR A 102 -2.25 5.17 16.99
N HIS A 103 -1.23 5.34 17.83
CA HIS A 103 -0.68 4.28 18.70
C HIS A 103 -1.42 4.20 20.03
#